data_AF-A0A4P5T4T2-F1
#
_entry.id   AF-A0A4P5T4T2-F1
#
_cell.length_a   1.000
_cell.length_b   1.000
_cell.length_c   1.000
_cell.angle_alpha   90.00
_cell.angle_beta   90.00
_cell.angle_gamma   90.00
#
_symmetry.space_group_name_H-M   'P 1'
#
loop_
_entity.id
_entity.type
_entity.pdbx_description
1 polymer ?
#
loop_
_entity_poly.entity_id
_entity_poly.type
_entity_poly.pdbx_seq_one_letter_code
_entity_poly.pdbx_strand_id
1 'polypeptide(L)'
;MTTERGSVSVELVLLTPLLMVLVLFGVYAGRASEALIQVRHAADQAARAASKGSRSQIQTTAARVAERALQNSGASCTELLVETSIIQQGEDSAVFVLVKCTVKNNDLSLLVTDPRVVSASSLEVIDRWRVDT
;
A
#
# COMPACT_ATOMS: atom_id res chain seq x y z
N MET A 1 -47.84 37.54 -0.76
CA MET A 1 -46.37 37.38 -0.92
C MET A 1 -45.97 36.18 -0.09
N THR A 2 -45.92 35.00 -0.71
CA THR A 2 -45.62 33.73 -0.02
C THR A 2 -44.13 33.61 0.20
N THR A 3 -43.75 33.41 1.45
CA THR A 3 -42.36 33.34 1.93
C THR A 3 -41.70 32.04 1.46
N GLU A 4 -41.14 32.04 0.26
CA GLU A 4 -40.23 31.01 -0.28
C GLU A 4 -38.81 31.12 0.31
N ARG A 5 -38.69 31.36 1.63
CA ARG A 5 -37.39 31.39 2.34
C ARG A 5 -37.19 30.19 3.27
N GLY A 6 -38.27 29.47 3.60
CA GLY A 6 -38.21 28.22 4.36
C GLY A 6 -37.64 27.05 3.56
N SER A 7 -37.94 26.99 2.25
CA SER A 7 -37.52 25.90 1.36
C SER A 7 -35.99 25.82 1.22
N VAL A 8 -35.34 26.95 0.91
CA VAL A 8 -33.88 27.01 0.71
C VAL A 8 -33.10 26.66 1.98
N SER A 9 -33.61 27.08 3.15
CA SER A 9 -32.93 26.81 4.42
C SER A 9 -33.07 25.34 4.83
N VAL A 10 -34.24 24.74 4.65
CA VAL A 10 -34.48 23.32 4.97
C VAL A 10 -33.76 22.40 4.00
N GLU A 11 -33.73 22.74 2.71
CA GLU A 11 -32.98 21.99 1.70
C GLU A 11 -31.48 22.01 2.00
N LEU A 12 -30.91 23.17 2.36
CA LEU A 12 -29.50 23.28 2.72
C LEU A 12 -29.18 22.49 4.00
N VAL A 13 -30.05 22.53 5.02
CA VAL A 13 -29.87 21.76 6.27
C VAL A 13 -29.85 20.25 6.03
N LEU A 14 -30.59 19.75 5.03
CA LEU A 14 -30.57 18.33 4.64
C LEU A 14 -29.41 17.98 3.70
N LEU A 15 -29.01 18.91 2.83
CA LEU A 15 -27.96 18.70 1.84
C LEU A 15 -26.55 18.74 2.45
N THR A 16 -26.34 19.58 3.47
CA THR A 16 -25.05 19.70 4.17
C THR A 16 -24.56 18.38 4.78
N PRO A 17 -25.35 17.63 5.60
CA PRO A 17 -24.90 16.35 6.13
C PRO A 17 -24.72 15.30 5.04
N LEU A 18 -25.52 15.32 3.97
CA LEU A 18 -25.34 14.42 2.82
C LEU A 18 -23.97 14.66 2.14
N LEU A 19 -23.62 15.92 1.86
CA LEU A 19 -22.31 16.27 1.31
C LEU A 19 -21.18 15.88 2.26
N MET A 20 -21.35 16.07 3.57
CA MET A 20 -20.35 15.66 4.56
C MET A 20 -20.12 14.15 4.53
N VAL A 21 -21.19 13.34 4.44
CA VAL A 21 -21.07 11.88 4.29
C VAL A 21 -20.34 11.51 3.00
N LEU A 22 -20.64 12.18 1.88
CA LEU A 22 -19.95 11.95 0.61
C LEU A 22 -18.46 12.29 0.67
N VAL A 23 -18.09 13.40 1.33
CA VAL A 23 -16.68 13.78 1.56
C VAL A 23 -15.98 12.75 2.43
N LEU A 24 -16.59 12.34 3.56
CA LEU A 24 -16.03 11.32 4.45
C LEU A 24 -15.84 9.98 3.72
N PHE A 25 -16.81 9.59 2.91
CA PHE A 25 -16.72 8.40 2.05
C PHE A 25 -15.57 8.52 1.04
N GLY A 26 -15.41 9.68 0.40
CA GLY A 26 -14.31 9.96 -0.51
C GLY A 26 -12.94 9.87 0.16
N VAL A 27 -12.79 10.45 1.36
CA VAL A 27 -11.55 10.35 2.16
C VAL A 27 -11.26 8.89 2.53
N TYR A 28 -12.28 8.15 2.97
CA TYR A 28 -12.15 6.73 3.29
C TYR A 28 -11.68 5.90 2.08
N ALA A 29 -12.32 6.09 0.92
CA ALA A 29 -11.95 5.42 -0.32
C ALA A 29 -10.51 5.80 -0.77
N GLY A 30 -10.16 7.09 -0.68
CA GLY A 30 -8.82 7.60 -1.00
C GLY A 30 -7.73 6.93 -0.16
N ARG A 31 -7.87 6.96 1.17
CA ARG A 31 -6.88 6.35 2.08
C ARG A 31 -6.76 4.84 1.92
N ALA A 32 -7.86 4.16 1.61
CA ALA A 32 -7.84 2.71 1.35
C ALA A 32 -6.97 2.36 0.13
N SER A 33 -6.93 3.25 -0.88
CA SER A 33 -6.09 3.10 -2.08
C SER A 33 -4.63 3.45 -1.85
N GLU A 34 -4.34 4.47 -1.03
CA GLU A 34 -2.98 4.93 -0.75
C GLU A 34 -2.13 3.82 -0.14
N ALA A 35 -2.67 3.07 0.84
CA ALA A 35 -1.95 1.98 1.47
C ALA A 35 -1.52 0.88 0.48
N LEU A 36 -2.39 0.55 -0.48
CA LEU A 36 -2.09 -0.45 -1.51
C LEU A 36 -1.00 0.05 -2.46
N ILE A 37 -1.09 1.31 -2.89
CA ILE A 37 -0.10 1.93 -3.78
C ILE A 37 1.28 1.95 -3.11
N GLN A 38 1.34 2.28 -1.82
CA GLN A 38 2.58 2.30 -1.04
C GLN A 38 3.20 0.90 -0.90
N VAL A 39 2.41 -0.11 -0.55
CA VAL A 39 2.90 -1.50 -0.44
C VAL A 39 3.35 -2.03 -1.80
N ARG A 40 2.66 -1.67 -2.88
CA ARG A 40 3.05 -2.05 -4.25
C ARG A 40 4.37 -1.39 -4.66
N HIS A 41 4.52 -0.09 -4.41
CA HIS A 41 5.79 0.61 -4.66
C HIS A 41 6.94 0.01 -3.84
N ALA A 42 6.69 -0.37 -2.58
CA ALA A 42 7.69 -1.04 -1.77
C ALA A 42 8.10 -2.41 -2.36
N ALA A 43 7.13 -3.20 -2.83
CA ALA A 43 7.40 -4.48 -3.50
C ALA A 43 8.22 -4.30 -4.79
N ASP A 44 7.88 -3.32 -5.62
CA ASP A 44 8.61 -3.02 -6.86
C ASP A 44 10.07 -2.60 -6.59
N GLN A 45 10.27 -1.70 -5.61
CA GLN A 45 11.61 -1.27 -5.23
C GLN A 45 12.43 -2.42 -4.63
N ALA A 46 11.80 -3.26 -3.81
CA ALA A 46 12.44 -4.43 -3.20
C ALA A 46 12.84 -5.48 -4.25
N ALA A 47 11.95 -5.82 -5.18
CA ALA A 47 12.24 -6.76 -6.27
C ALA A 47 13.40 -6.26 -7.14
N ARG A 48 13.39 -4.97 -7.51
CA ARG A 48 14.44 -4.37 -8.35
C ARG A 48 15.79 -4.26 -7.64
N ALA A 49 15.79 -4.08 -6.32
CA ALA A 49 17.03 -4.07 -5.55
C ALA A 49 17.56 -5.49 -5.35
N ALA A 50 16.67 -6.46 -5.11
CA ALA A 50 17.04 -7.86 -4.94
C ALA A 50 17.56 -8.48 -6.23
N SER A 51 17.02 -8.11 -7.41
CA SER A 51 17.47 -8.63 -8.70
C SER A 51 18.91 -8.22 -9.08
N LYS A 52 19.43 -7.16 -8.43
CA LYS A 52 20.79 -6.65 -8.63
C LYS A 52 21.80 -7.13 -7.59
N GLY A 53 21.34 -7.72 -6.49
CA GLY A 53 22.19 -8.12 -5.37
C GLY A 53 22.61 -9.59 -5.45
N SER A 54 23.54 -10.00 -4.59
CA SER A 54 23.94 -11.41 -4.47
C SER A 54 22.77 -12.30 -4.06
N ARG A 55 22.71 -13.52 -4.62
CA ARG A 55 21.65 -14.51 -4.33
C ARG A 55 21.53 -14.84 -2.85
N SER A 56 22.65 -14.84 -2.12
CA SER A 56 22.68 -15.09 -0.68
C SER A 56 22.03 -13.99 0.17
N GLN A 57 21.89 -12.78 -0.40
CA GLN A 57 21.39 -11.59 0.29
C GLN A 57 20.05 -11.09 -0.27
N ILE A 58 19.38 -11.87 -1.13
CA ILE A 58 18.08 -11.49 -1.73
C ILE A 58 17.06 -11.13 -0.65
N GLN A 59 16.85 -12.03 0.32
CA GLN A 59 15.86 -11.84 1.38
C GLN A 59 16.18 -10.61 2.24
N THR A 60 17.42 -10.45 2.68
CA THR A 60 17.84 -9.34 3.55
C THR A 60 17.81 -8.00 2.81
N THR A 61 18.17 -7.98 1.53
CA THR A 61 18.11 -6.78 0.68
C THR A 61 16.67 -6.38 0.40
N ALA A 62 15.81 -7.31 0.03
CA ALA A 62 14.39 -7.05 -0.20
C ALA A 62 13.71 -6.51 1.06
N ALA A 63 13.92 -7.15 2.22
CA ALA A 63 13.34 -6.71 3.49
C ALA A 63 13.76 -5.27 3.85
N ARG A 64 15.07 -4.99 3.79
CA ARG A 64 15.63 -3.66 4.10
C ARG A 64 15.17 -2.57 3.12
N VAL A 65 14.90 -2.91 1.86
CA VAL A 65 14.42 -1.94 0.86
C VAL A 65 12.93 -1.72 1.02
N ALA A 66 12.14 -2.76 1.22
CA ALA A 66 10.71 -2.66 1.49
C ALA A 66 10.43 -1.84 2.75
N GLU A 67 11.19 -2.09 3.83
CA GLU A 67 11.08 -1.33 5.08
C GLU A 67 11.37 0.17 4.86
N ARG A 68 12.48 0.50 4.19
CA ARG A 68 12.81 1.90 3.88
C ARG A 68 11.78 2.57 2.97
N ALA A 69 11.24 1.84 1.99
CA ALA A 69 10.20 2.37 1.11
C ALA A 69 8.92 2.73 1.87
N LEU A 70 8.49 1.85 2.79
CA LEU A 70 7.31 2.08 3.63
C LEU A 70 7.51 3.19 4.66
N GLN A 71 8.71 3.29 5.26
CA GLN A 71 9.05 4.39 6.15
C GLN A 71 9.02 5.74 5.42
N ASN A 72 9.57 5.80 4.20
CA ASN A 72 9.60 7.01 3.39
C ASN A 72 8.20 7.43 2.90
N SER A 73 7.29 6.49 2.69
CA SER A 73 5.92 6.79 2.27
C SER A 73 4.99 7.19 3.41
N GLY A 74 5.46 7.13 4.66
CA GLY A 74 4.63 7.37 5.84
C GLY A 74 3.56 6.28 6.05
N ALA A 75 3.78 5.07 5.55
CA ALA A 75 2.83 3.97 5.72
C ALA A 75 2.66 3.64 7.21
N SER A 76 1.41 3.52 7.69
CA SER A 76 1.11 3.06 9.06
C SER A 76 1.25 1.54 9.20
N CYS A 77 2.37 1.00 8.72
CA CYS A 77 2.68 -0.42 8.78
C CYS A 77 3.13 -0.80 10.19
N THR A 78 2.32 -1.59 10.89
CA THR A 78 2.67 -2.07 12.24
C THR A 78 3.47 -3.35 12.20
N GLU A 79 3.16 -4.23 11.24
CA GLU A 79 3.84 -5.50 11.03
C GLU A 79 4.16 -5.65 9.56
N LEU A 80 5.44 -5.85 9.26
CA LEU A 80 5.95 -6.03 7.90
C LEU A 80 6.47 -7.45 7.75
N LEU A 81 5.94 -8.15 6.75
CA LEU A 81 6.39 -9.48 6.36
C LEU A 81 6.79 -9.46 4.90
N VAL A 82 8.04 -9.80 4.61
CA VAL A 82 8.59 -9.85 3.25
C VAL A 82 9.00 -11.28 2.96
N GLU A 83 8.43 -11.85 1.92
CA GLU A 83 8.79 -13.18 1.41
C GLU A 83 9.46 -13.00 0.06
N THR A 84 10.58 -13.69 -0.15
CA THR A 84 11.26 -13.73 -1.45
C THR A 84 11.36 -15.16 -1.95
N SER A 85 11.21 -15.34 -3.25
CA SER A 85 11.43 -16.62 -3.91
C SER A 85 12.13 -16.40 -5.25
N ILE A 86 12.98 -17.34 -5.64
CA ILE A 86 13.62 -17.34 -6.95
C ILE A 86 12.80 -18.27 -7.85
N ILE A 87 12.31 -17.72 -8.96
CA ILE A 87 11.53 -18.45 -9.96
C ILE A 87 12.40 -18.61 -11.20
N GLN A 88 12.46 -19.81 -11.74
CA GLN A 88 13.13 -20.04 -13.02
C GLN A 88 12.16 -19.71 -14.16
N GLN A 89 12.59 -18.87 -15.10
CA GLN A 89 11.88 -18.54 -16.33
C GLN A 89 12.73 -18.98 -17.53
N GLY A 90 12.63 -20.26 -17.88
CA GLY A 90 13.46 -20.85 -18.93
C GLY A 90 14.94 -20.87 -18.52
N GLU A 91 15.78 -20.18 -19.30
CA GLU A 91 17.21 -20.07 -19.02
C GLU A 91 17.55 -18.94 -18.02
N ASP A 92 16.61 -18.04 -17.75
CA ASP A 92 16.77 -16.91 -16.81
C ASP A 92 16.18 -17.23 -15.44
N SER A 93 16.69 -16.56 -14.39
CA SER A 93 16.10 -16.58 -13.06
C SER A 93 15.44 -15.23 -12.79
N ALA A 94 14.28 -15.21 -12.15
CA ALA A 94 13.62 -14.03 -11.64
C ALA A 94 13.48 -14.11 -10.12
N VAL A 95 13.50 -12.95 -9.45
CA VAL A 95 13.16 -12.84 -8.04
C VAL A 95 11.71 -12.36 -7.92
N PHE A 96 10.92 -13.12 -7.18
CA PHE A 96 9.58 -12.74 -6.76
C PHE A 96 9.66 -12.24 -5.33
N VAL A 97 9.09 -11.06 -5.08
CA VAL A 97 9.04 -10.45 -3.76
C VAL A 97 7.58 -10.19 -3.42
N LEU A 98 7.13 -10.73 -2.29
CA LEU A 98 5.82 -10.49 -1.71
C LEU A 98 6.00 -9.66 -0.43
N VAL A 99 5.35 -8.50 -0.41
CA VAL A 99 5.32 -7.61 0.76
C VAL A 99 3.92 -7.64 1.34
N LYS A 100 3.82 -8.04 2.60
CA LYS A 100 2.59 -7.99 3.41
C LYS A 100 2.80 -6.99 4.53
N CYS A 101 1.82 -6.12 4.69
CA CYS A 101 1.83 -5.07 5.69
C CYS A 101 0.50 -5.06 6.44
N THR A 102 0.56 -5.18 7.76
CA THR A 102 -0.60 -4.99 8.63
C THR A 102 -0.72 -3.50 8.96
N VAL A 103 -1.76 -2.86 8.44
CA VAL A 103 -2.03 -1.43 8.65
C VAL A 103 -3.02 -1.27 9.81
N LYS A 104 -2.63 -0.51 10.83
CA LYS A 104 -3.54 -0.15 11.93
C LYS A 104 -4.24 1.16 11.58
N ASN A 105 -5.56 1.11 11.43
CA ASN A 105 -6.38 2.29 11.16
C ASN A 105 -6.57 3.11 12.44
N ASN A 106 -5.56 3.87 12.87
CA ASN A 106 -5.64 4.64 14.12
C ASN A 106 -6.71 5.75 14.05
N ASP A 107 -6.97 6.28 12.85
CA ASP A 107 -7.95 7.36 12.63
C ASP A 107 -9.40 6.89 12.54
N LEU A 108 -9.64 5.58 12.47
CA LEU A 108 -10.98 4.99 12.47
C LEU A 108 -11.30 4.32 13.82
N SER A 109 -10.59 4.66 14.90
CA SER A 109 -10.79 4.05 16.23
C SER A 109 -12.25 4.00 16.74
N LEU A 110 -13.15 4.86 16.23
CA LEU A 110 -14.57 4.85 16.56
C LEU A 110 -15.34 3.68 15.90
N LEU A 111 -14.86 3.23 14.74
CA LEU A 111 -15.34 2.07 14.01
C LEU A 111 -14.47 0.89 14.43
N VAL A 112 -15.03 -0.08 15.14
CA VAL A 112 -14.33 -1.31 15.53
C VAL A 112 -13.97 -2.09 14.27
N THR A 113 -12.83 -1.78 13.66
CA THR A 113 -12.34 -2.46 12.46
C THR A 113 -11.16 -3.33 12.82
N ASP A 114 -11.22 -4.59 12.37
CA ASP A 114 -10.13 -5.55 12.45
C ASP A 114 -8.86 -5.01 11.74
N PRO A 115 -7.64 -5.40 12.16
CA PRO A 115 -6.41 -5.00 11.49
C PRO A 115 -6.47 -5.38 10.00
N ARG A 116 -6.22 -4.42 9.11
CA ARG A 116 -6.27 -4.69 7.68
C ARG A 116 -4.89 -5.09 7.18
N VAL A 117 -4.77 -6.32 6.69
CA VAL A 117 -3.57 -6.79 6.01
C VAL A 117 -3.66 -6.39 4.53
N VAL A 118 -2.66 -5.64 4.05
CA VAL A 118 -2.50 -5.26 2.66
C VAL A 118 -1.27 -5.96 2.11
N SER A 119 -1.40 -6.62 0.96
CA SER A 119 -0.32 -7.35 0.32
C SER A 119 -0.14 -6.94 -1.13
N ALA A 120 1.11 -6.80 -1.57
CA ALA A 120 1.45 -6.65 -2.98
C ALA A 120 2.69 -7.49 -3.30
N SER A 121 2.78 -7.96 -4.54
CA SER A 121 3.95 -8.67 -5.04
C SER A 121 4.49 -8.01 -6.30
N SER A 122 5.78 -8.22 -6.52
CA SER A 122 6.48 -7.80 -7.72
C SER A 122 7.50 -8.85 -8.15
N LEU A 123 7.77 -8.93 -9.45
CA LEU A 123 8.68 -9.90 -10.05
C LEU A 123 9.66 -9.17 -10.95
N GLU A 124 10.94 -9.45 -10.77
CA GLU A 124 12.04 -8.82 -11.52
C GLU A 124 13.04 -9.88 -11.96
N VAL A 125 13.54 -9.77 -13.20
CA VAL A 125 14.53 -10.70 -13.75
C VAL A 125 15.90 -10.43 -13.12
N ILE A 126 16.60 -11.48 -12.69
CA ILE A 126 17.95 -11.40 -12.11
C ILE A 126 18.95 -11.24 -13.24
N ASP A 127 19.73 -10.17 -13.19
CA ASP A 127 20.79 -9.93 -14.17
C ASP A 127 22.02 -10.79 -13.84
N ARG A 128 22.15 -11.91 -14.57
CA ARG A 128 23.22 -12.91 -14.37
C ARG A 128 24.64 -12.35 -14.53
N TRP A 129 24.83 -11.23 -15.23
CA TRP A 129 26.16 -10.69 -15.53
C TRP A 129 26.70 -9.76 -14.45
N ARG A 130 25.89 -9.45 -13.44
CA ARG A 130 26.22 -8.48 -12.38
C ARG A 130 26.20 -9.09 -10.97
N VAL A 131 25.69 -10.30 -10.82
CA VAL A 131 25.84 -11.07 -9.57
C VAL A 131 27.23 -11.68 -9.53
N ASP A 132 28.21 -10.87 -9.12
CA ASP A 132 29.51 -11.40 -8.73
C ASP A 132 29.31 -12.34 -7.52
N THR A 133 29.88 -13.53 -7.65
CA THR A 133 29.76 -14.70 -6.77
C THR A 133 29.89 -14.40 -5.28
#